data_AF-A0A8J4AHS8-F1
#
_entry.id   AF-A0A8J4AHS8-F1
#
_cell.length_a   1.000
_cell.length_b   1.000
_cell.length_c   1.000
_cell.angle_alpha   90.00
_cell.angle_beta   90.00
_cell.angle_gamma   90.00
#
_symmetry.space_group_name_H-M   'P 1'
#
loop_
_entity.id
_entity.type
_entity.pdbx_description
1 polymer ?
#
loop_
_entity_poly.entity_id
_entity_poly.type
_entity_poly.pdbx_seq_one_letter_code
_entity_poly.pdbx_strand_id
1 'polypeptide(L)'
;MTVYTDLPRWPGRGRLWSHLVSDASAAELHAFAEACGVPRRAFERDHYDLTVEAHRLAVTLGARVVPSRELVRLLTAAGLRRPKRRGPPRVDTAPAPLGGLRAPSGPPLAGSPAPFGPLLAGVAGPPSEKS
;
A
#
# COMPACT_ATOMS: atom_id res chain seq x y z
N MET A 1 1.81 -11.06 19.93
CA MET A 1 1.93 -9.83 19.14
C MET A 1 3.30 -9.79 18.52
N THR A 2 3.37 -9.61 17.22
CA THR A 2 4.61 -9.35 16.50
C THR A 2 4.33 -8.36 15.38
N VAL A 3 5.23 -7.38 15.24
CA VAL A 3 5.21 -6.43 14.14
C VAL A 3 6.13 -6.96 13.05
N TYR A 4 5.66 -6.95 11.81
CA TYR A 4 6.37 -7.48 10.66
C TYR A 4 6.55 -6.39 9.61
N THR A 5 7.72 -6.41 8.96
CA THR A 5 8.04 -5.53 7.83
C THR A 5 8.57 -6.33 6.65
N ASP A 6 8.38 -5.87 5.42
CA ASP A 6 9.11 -6.40 4.27
C ASP A 6 10.35 -5.56 3.92
N LEU A 7 11.19 -6.08 3.04
CA LEU A 7 12.35 -5.34 2.54
C LEU A 7 11.90 -4.14 1.70
N PRO A 8 12.62 -3.02 1.74
CA PRO A 8 12.28 -1.84 0.95
C PRO A 8 12.58 -2.10 -0.53
N ARG A 9 11.57 -2.64 -1.25
CA ARG A 9 11.66 -3.06 -2.66
C ARG A 9 10.68 -2.33 -3.56
N TRP A 10 9.75 -1.58 -2.97
CA TRP A 10 8.65 -0.96 -3.72
C TRP A 10 9.05 0.45 -4.14
N PRO A 11 9.24 0.73 -5.44
CA PRO A 11 9.59 2.08 -5.90
C PRO A 11 8.37 3.01 -5.83
N GLY A 12 8.55 4.20 -5.27
CA GLY A 12 7.51 5.23 -5.20
C GLY A 12 8.09 6.60 -4.85
N ARG A 13 7.64 7.67 -5.51
CA ARG A 13 8.10 9.05 -5.24
C ARG A 13 9.64 9.21 -5.21
N GLY A 14 10.36 8.50 -6.07
CA GLY A 14 11.84 8.53 -6.12
C GLY A 14 12.54 7.83 -4.93
N ARG A 15 11.82 7.02 -4.16
CA ARG A 15 12.33 6.30 -2.98
C ARG A 15 11.87 4.84 -3.00
N LEU A 16 12.53 4.01 -2.19
CA LEU A 16 12.08 2.63 -1.92
C LEU A 16 11.24 2.60 -0.64
N TRP A 17 10.20 1.78 -0.69
CA TRP A 17 9.21 1.62 0.36
C TRP A 17 9.09 0.17 0.79
N SER A 18 8.68 -0.01 2.03
CA SER A 18 8.35 -1.28 2.67
C SER A 18 7.00 -1.15 3.39
N HIS A 19 6.38 -2.26 3.72
CA HIS A 19 5.10 -2.35 4.40
C HIS A 19 5.29 -2.86 5.81
N LEU A 20 4.60 -2.25 6.77
CA LEU A 20 4.58 -2.63 8.18
C LEU A 20 3.19 -3.09 8.60
N VAL A 21 3.10 -4.25 9.24
CA VAL A 21 1.84 -4.88 9.67
C VAL A 21 1.96 -5.44 11.08
N SER A 22 0.82 -5.68 11.73
CA SER A 22 0.71 -6.39 13.00
C SER A 22 -0.14 -7.65 12.83
N ASP A 23 0.17 -8.72 13.56
CA ASP A 23 -0.60 -9.96 13.61
C ASP A 23 -1.73 -9.97 14.67
N ALA A 24 -1.80 -8.94 15.51
CA ALA A 24 -2.69 -8.93 16.66
C ALA A 24 -3.63 -7.72 16.71
N SER A 25 -3.13 -6.50 16.47
CA SER A 25 -3.92 -5.27 16.64
C SER A 25 -3.43 -4.09 15.82
N ALA A 26 -4.40 -3.30 15.31
CA ALA A 26 -4.12 -2.01 14.68
C ALA A 26 -3.66 -0.95 15.69
N ALA A 27 -4.17 -0.97 16.93
CA ALA A 27 -3.77 -0.02 17.97
C ALA A 27 -2.27 -0.11 18.27
N GLU A 28 -1.77 -1.35 18.38
CA GLU A 28 -0.36 -1.65 18.58
C GLU A 28 0.48 -1.26 17.36
N LEU A 29 -0.02 -1.55 16.15
CA LEU A 29 0.64 -1.13 14.92
C LEU A 29 0.81 0.40 14.85
N HIS A 30 -0.20 1.15 15.29
CA HIS A 30 -0.10 2.61 15.33
C HIS A 30 0.94 3.11 16.34
N ALA A 31 0.97 2.54 17.55
CA ALA A 31 1.97 2.91 18.55
C ALA A 31 3.40 2.60 18.07
N PHE A 32 3.58 1.46 17.41
CA PHE A 32 4.88 1.09 16.83
C PHE A 32 5.28 2.03 15.68
N ALA A 33 4.33 2.40 14.82
CA ALA A 33 4.58 3.34 13.72
C ALA A 33 4.97 4.73 14.24
N GLU A 34 4.32 5.21 15.30
CA GLU A 34 4.68 6.48 15.96
C GLU A 34 6.10 6.43 16.54
N ALA A 35 6.49 5.32 17.17
CA ALA A 35 7.87 5.12 17.64
C ALA A 35 8.89 5.10 16.49
N CYS A 36 8.48 4.68 15.29
CA CYS A 36 9.31 4.74 14.08
C CYS A 36 9.33 6.14 13.42
N GLY A 37 8.64 7.14 14.00
CA GLY A 37 8.51 8.49 13.43
C GLY A 37 7.55 8.56 12.23
N VAL A 38 6.70 7.55 12.04
CA VAL A 38 5.75 7.47 10.92
C VAL A 38 4.43 8.13 11.34
N PRO A 39 3.96 9.14 10.60
CA PRO A 39 2.74 9.85 10.97
C PRO A 39 1.51 8.99 10.75
N ARG A 40 0.49 9.16 11.60
CA ARG A 40 -0.76 8.37 11.56
C ARG A 40 -1.53 8.47 10.24
N ARG A 41 -1.33 9.55 9.48
CA ARG A 41 -1.90 9.74 8.14
C ARG A 41 -1.35 8.79 7.07
N ALA A 42 -0.22 8.14 7.33
CA ALA A 42 0.39 7.15 6.43
C ALA A 42 -0.20 5.74 6.62
N PHE A 43 -1.25 5.61 7.43
CA PHE A 43 -1.94 4.34 7.65
C PHE A 43 -2.90 4.04 6.50
N GLU A 44 -2.63 2.95 5.78
CA GLU A 44 -3.40 2.47 4.64
C GLU A 44 -4.32 1.31 5.05
N ARG A 45 -5.30 1.60 5.91
CA ARG A 45 -6.40 0.70 6.37
C ARG A 45 -5.99 -0.49 7.24
N ASP A 46 -4.91 -1.18 6.92
CA ASP A 46 -4.40 -2.37 7.62
C ASP A 46 -2.88 -2.42 7.74
N HIS A 47 -2.15 -1.47 7.13
CA HIS A 47 -0.68 -1.41 7.16
C HIS A 47 -0.17 0.04 7.09
N TYR A 48 1.14 0.20 7.28
CA TYR A 48 1.87 1.44 7.01
C TYR A 48 2.90 1.26 5.91
N ASP A 49 3.09 2.28 5.09
CA ASP A 49 4.22 2.37 4.16
C ASP A 49 5.40 3.08 4.83
N LEU A 50 6.54 2.40 4.87
CA LEU A 50 7.78 2.88 5.47
C LEU A 50 8.79 3.27 4.39
N THR A 51 9.46 4.40 4.58
CA THR A 51 10.68 4.71 3.83
C THR A 51 11.84 3.84 4.30
N VAL A 52 12.95 3.81 3.56
CA VAL A 52 14.18 3.08 3.94
C VAL A 52 14.67 3.47 5.35
N GLU A 53 14.57 4.75 5.72
CA GLU A 53 14.98 5.23 7.03
C GLU A 53 14.06 4.70 8.14
N ALA A 54 12.74 4.79 7.96
CA ALA A 54 11.76 4.29 8.91
C ALA A 54 11.82 2.75 9.03
N HIS A 55 12.10 2.04 7.92
CA HIS A 55 12.32 0.59 7.92
C HIS A 55 13.51 0.21 8.81
N ARG A 56 14.65 0.90 8.69
CA ARG A 56 15.82 0.62 9.54
C ARG A 56 15.46 0.76 11.01
N LEU A 57 14.73 1.82 11.36
CA LEU A 57 14.29 2.07 12.72
C LEU A 57 13.31 1.00 13.21
N ALA A 58 12.36 0.57 12.36
CA ALA A 58 11.43 -0.51 12.66
C ALA A 58 12.17 -1.81 12.99
N VAL A 59 13.19 -2.18 12.21
CA VAL A 59 14.02 -3.37 12.49
C VAL A 59 14.78 -3.22 13.81
N THR A 60 15.36 -2.05 14.08
CA THR A 60 16.02 -1.76 15.37
C THR A 60 15.06 -1.86 16.56
N LEU A 61 13.80 -1.45 16.39
CA LEU A 61 12.75 -1.54 17.40
C LEU A 61 12.13 -2.95 17.52
N GLY A 62 12.61 -3.93 16.74
CA GLY A 62 12.23 -5.33 16.85
C GLY A 62 11.18 -5.81 15.85
N ALA A 63 10.89 -5.05 14.79
CA ALA A 63 10.06 -5.54 13.69
C ALA A 63 10.76 -6.70 12.96
N ARG A 64 10.04 -7.79 12.71
CA ARG A 64 10.57 -8.96 11.99
C ARG A 64 10.49 -8.75 10.49
N VAL A 65 11.62 -8.87 9.82
CA VAL A 65 11.68 -8.80 8.35
C VAL A 65 11.18 -10.11 7.74
N VAL A 66 10.13 -10.03 6.92
CA VAL A 66 9.56 -11.19 6.20
C VAL A 66 9.26 -10.81 4.75
N PRO A 67 9.12 -11.78 3.82
CA PRO A 67 8.69 -11.49 2.46
C PRO A 67 7.30 -10.84 2.44
N SER A 68 7.03 -9.96 1.48
CA SER A 68 5.73 -9.27 1.35
C SER A 68 4.54 -10.24 1.25
N ARG A 69 4.74 -11.41 0.61
CA ARG A 69 3.71 -12.47 0.54
C ARG A 69 3.35 -13.00 1.93
N GLU A 70 4.32 -13.05 2.83
CA GLU A 70 4.12 -13.51 4.20
C GLU A 70 3.38 -12.47 5.04
N LEU A 71 3.65 -11.17 4.85
CA LEU A 71 2.85 -10.11 5.47
C LEU A 71 1.36 -10.25 5.14
N VAL A 72 1.04 -10.50 3.87
CA VAL A 72 -0.35 -10.69 3.42
C VAL A 72 -0.98 -11.93 4.07
N ARG A 73 -0.23 -13.02 4.21
CA ARG A 73 -0.69 -14.24 4.89
C ARG A 73 -0.97 -13.98 6.36
N LEU A 74 -0.06 -13.32 7.08
CA LEU A 74 -0.20 -12.94 8.48
C LEU A 74 -1.42 -12.03 8.70
N LEU A 75 -1.57 -10.98 7.89
CA LEU A 75 -2.75 -10.09 7.93
C LEU A 75 -4.07 -10.83 7.67
N THR A 76 -4.06 -11.80 6.75
CA THR A 76 -5.25 -12.59 6.42
C THR A 76 -5.58 -13.56 7.56
N ALA A 77 -4.57 -14.25 8.10
CA ALA A 77 -4.72 -15.17 9.24
C ALA A 77 -5.19 -14.45 10.51
N ALA A 78 -4.72 -13.22 10.73
CA ALA A 78 -5.14 -12.37 11.84
C ALA A 78 -6.55 -11.78 11.66
N GLY A 79 -7.18 -11.95 10.49
CA GLY A 79 -8.49 -11.34 10.18
C GLY A 79 -8.44 -9.81 10.04
N LEU A 80 -7.25 -9.21 9.96
CA LEU A 80 -7.05 -7.76 9.89
C LEU A 80 -7.05 -7.23 8.46
N ARG A 81 -6.90 -8.10 7.46
CA ARG A 81 -6.81 -7.69 6.06
C ARG A 81 -8.09 -7.01 5.58
N ARG A 82 -7.95 -5.77 5.08
CA ARG A 82 -9.04 -4.95 4.54
C ARG A 82 -8.80 -4.62 3.07
N PRO A 83 -9.29 -5.45 2.13
CA PRO A 83 -9.09 -5.21 0.71
C PRO A 83 -9.57 -3.83 0.29
N LYS A 84 -8.75 -3.14 -0.51
CA LYS A 84 -9.20 -1.95 -1.23
C LYS A 84 -10.24 -2.42 -2.26
N ARG A 85 -11.53 -2.22 -1.94
CA ARG A 85 -12.60 -2.44 -2.92
C ARG A 85 -12.32 -1.52 -4.11
N ARG A 86 -11.91 -2.07 -5.26
CA ARG A 86 -12.16 -1.41 -6.53
C ARG A 86 -13.67 -1.23 -6.59
N GLY A 87 -14.15 -0.02 -6.84
CA GLY A 87 -15.57 0.20 -7.09
C GLY A 87 -16.07 -0.76 -8.18
N PRO A 88 -17.40 -0.91 -8.35
CA PRO A 88 -17.91 -1.64 -9.50
C PRO A 88 -17.20 -1.13 -10.77
N PRO A 89 -16.86 -2.02 -11.73
CA PRO A 89 -16.33 -1.56 -13.01
C PRO A 89 -17.23 -0.44 -13.50
N ARG A 90 -16.64 0.66 -14.00
CA ARG A 90 -17.43 1.67 -14.71
C ARG A 90 -18.17 0.91 -15.79
N VAL A 91 -19.48 0.77 -15.63
CA VAL A 91 -20.35 0.43 -16.73
C VAL A 91 -20.21 1.61 -17.66
N ASP A 92 -19.49 1.42 -18.76
CA ASP A 92 -19.54 2.33 -19.88
C ASP A 92 -20.96 2.22 -20.45
N THR A 93 -21.91 2.88 -19.80
CA THR A 93 -23.27 3.00 -20.31
C THR A 93 -23.17 3.89 -21.53
N ALA A 94 -23.04 3.28 -22.70
CA ALA A 94 -23.29 3.95 -23.96
C ALA A 94 -24.67 4.62 -23.87
N PRO A 95 -24.82 5.90 -24.22
CA PRO A 95 -26.12 6.53 -24.18
C PRO A 95 -27.00 5.93 -25.27
N ALA A 96 -28.22 5.51 -24.91
CA ALA A 96 -29.28 5.34 -25.87
C ALA A 96 -29.50 6.70 -26.58
N PRO A 97 -29.65 6.75 -27.91
CA PRO A 97 -29.96 8.00 -28.57
C PRO A 97 -31.42 8.32 -28.26
N LEU A 98 -31.74 9.57 -27.93
CA LEU A 98 -32.95 10.26 -28.38
C LEU A 98 -32.92 11.72 -27.86
N GLY A 99 -32.74 12.66 -28.80
CA GLY A 99 -33.43 13.96 -28.78
C GLY A 99 -33.00 15.04 -27.78
N GLY A 100 -32.25 16.04 -28.28
CA GLY A 100 -32.62 17.45 -28.12
C GLY A 100 -32.19 18.20 -26.84
N LEU A 101 -31.47 19.30 -27.10
CA LEU A 101 -31.36 20.57 -26.34
C LEU A 101 -30.04 20.86 -25.60
N ARG A 102 -29.25 21.71 -26.28
CA ARG A 102 -28.61 22.95 -25.83
C ARG A 102 -27.67 22.91 -24.60
N ALA A 103 -26.40 23.15 -24.90
CA ALA A 103 -25.32 23.39 -23.93
C ALA A 103 -25.53 24.65 -23.08
N PRO A 104 -24.98 24.64 -21.85
CA PRO A 104 -24.23 25.81 -21.38
C PRO A 104 -22.79 25.45 -21.00
N SER A 105 -21.91 26.38 -21.36
CA SER A 105 -20.48 26.48 -21.06
C SER A 105 -20.21 26.82 -19.58
N GLY A 106 -19.24 26.13 -18.99
CA GLY A 106 -18.55 26.53 -17.77
C GLY A 106 -17.51 25.48 -17.35
N PRO A 107 -16.27 25.86 -16.98
CA PRO A 107 -15.27 24.90 -16.50
C PRO A 107 -15.32 24.79 -14.97
N PRO A 108 -14.91 23.64 -14.40
CA PRO A 108 -14.09 23.73 -13.20
C PRO A 108 -12.79 22.94 -13.28
N LEU A 109 -11.85 23.52 -12.55
CA LEU A 109 -10.45 23.18 -12.33
C LEU A 109 -10.21 21.83 -11.60
N ALA A 110 -8.98 21.36 -11.79
CA ALA A 110 -8.13 20.69 -10.81
C ALA A 110 -8.37 19.20 -10.45
N GLY A 111 -7.40 18.39 -10.87
CA GLY A 111 -6.54 17.68 -9.92
C GLY A 111 -7.09 16.38 -9.32
N SER A 112 -6.85 15.26 -10.00
CA SER A 112 -6.94 13.93 -9.39
C SER A 112 -5.63 13.18 -9.63
N PRO A 113 -4.78 12.94 -8.61
CA PRO A 113 -3.66 12.02 -8.77
C PRO A 113 -4.22 10.59 -8.85
N ALA A 114 -3.83 9.91 -9.93
CA ALA A 114 -4.26 8.56 -10.27
C ALA A 114 -3.99 7.55 -9.12
N PRO A 115 -4.83 6.51 -8.98
CA PRO A 115 -4.58 5.41 -8.06
C PRO A 115 -3.42 4.56 -8.59
N PHE A 116 -2.38 4.38 -7.77
CA PHE A 116 -1.41 3.30 -7.97
C PHE A 116 -2.16 1.96 -7.93
N GLY A 117 -2.40 1.41 -9.11
CA GLY A 117 -2.82 0.04 -9.33
C GLY A 117 -1.60 -0.89 -9.42
N PRO A 118 -1.77 -2.18 -9.13
CA PRO A 118 -0.67 -3.13 -9.00
C PRO A 118 -0.29 -3.80 -10.33
N LEU A 119 0.86 -4.51 -10.26
CA LEU A 119 1.42 -5.51 -11.20
C LEU A 119 2.18 -5.01 -12.43
N LEU A 120 3.47 -5.36 -12.49
CA LEU A 120 4.05 -6.52 -13.22
C LEU A 120 5.32 -6.94 -12.46
N ALA A 121 5.41 -8.14 -11.87
CA ALA A 121 5.84 -9.38 -12.52
C ALA A 121 7.17 -9.24 -13.29
N GLY A 122 8.27 -9.60 -12.64
CA GLY A 122 9.60 -9.73 -13.25
C GLY A 122 10.47 -10.63 -12.39
N VAL A 123 10.59 -11.88 -12.82
CA VAL A 123 11.49 -12.89 -12.26
C VAL A 123 12.93 -12.53 -12.63
N ALA A 124 13.87 -12.57 -11.69
CA ALA A 124 15.29 -12.73 -11.96
C ALA A 124 15.97 -13.25 -10.69
N GLY A 125 16.60 -14.42 -10.81
CA GLY A 125 17.19 -15.18 -9.71
C GLY A 125 18.45 -14.56 -9.10
N PRO A 126 18.99 -15.17 -8.05
CA PRO A 126 20.23 -14.71 -7.42
C PRO A 126 21.45 -15.01 -8.32
N PRO A 127 22.46 -14.13 -8.38
CA PRO A 127 23.78 -14.58 -8.79
C PRO A 127 24.38 -15.40 -7.64
N SER A 128 24.81 -16.62 -7.98
CA SER A 128 25.62 -17.48 -7.14
C SER A 128 26.87 -16.76 -6.63
N GLU A 129 27.12 -16.84 -5.32
CA GLU A 129 28.48 -16.80 -4.77
C GLU A 129 29.23 -18.07 -5.19
N LYS A 130 30.50 -17.93 -5.58
CA LYS A 130 31.62 -18.78 -5.14
C LYS A 130 32.95 -18.25 -5.69
N SER A 131 33.87 -18.07 -4.75
CA SER A 131 35.35 -18.11 -4.80
C SER A 131 36.09 -17.43 -5.93
#